data_AF-A0A953XR64-F1
#
_entry.id   AF-A0A953XR64-F1
#
_cell.length_a   1.000
_cell.length_b   1.000
_cell.length_c   1.000
_cell.angle_alpha   90.00
_cell.angle_beta   90.00
_cell.angle_gamma   90.00
#
_symmetry.space_group_name_H-M   'P 1'
#
loop_
_entity.id
_entity.type
_entity.pdbx_description
1 polymer ?
#
loop_
_entity_poly.entity_id
_entity_poly.type
_entity_poly.pdbx_seq_one_letter_code
_entity_poly.pdbx_strand_id
1 'polypeptide(L)'
;MIRLATLLLILACAAPAWAVKVKLKAEDKDFEATIVSLSDGTVIYRKGRKDFTVQLEDFELSSQFVIMDESLGNTGPELMDLGRFALHRGLYAEAQRTAAAAAKLDGFAEPAQKLARVAFNLEADAVLDEAIAALDAQDTARARPLLEDVIARFANTPAAVKADILLGTLKRVELEVKAAELEKEAKEAQAEADAAEQKKRQPIDDWLTELEGQVETNATTKSEADEDCRTGYTNRGLPKYENIVKSMETVRASLSKNRNLLKYRGQDTQADKIDDKAKQLIIECFYSWAYYLYMGARYETAVTICKRGIDMAPTDRRFLSLKVDIDEVYDPTDG
;
A
#
# COMPACT_ATOMS: atom_id res chain seq x y z
N MET A 1 -58.61 53.75 42.64
CA MET A 1 -58.57 52.96 41.39
C MET A 1 -57.15 52.54 40.99
N ILE A 2 -56.34 52.00 41.91
CA ILE A 2 -54.97 51.53 41.58
C ILE A 2 -54.72 50.09 42.08
N ARG A 3 -55.49 49.60 43.06
CA ARG A 3 -55.31 48.26 43.63
C ARG A 3 -55.94 47.10 42.86
N LEU A 4 -56.81 47.35 41.87
CA LEU A 4 -57.40 46.28 41.05
C LEU A 4 -56.55 45.93 39.82
N ALA A 5 -55.80 46.90 39.27
CA ALA A 5 -54.98 46.69 38.08
C ALA A 5 -53.71 45.89 38.37
N THR A 6 -53.15 46.01 39.59
CA THR A 6 -51.93 45.29 39.98
C THR A 6 -52.19 43.80 40.25
N LEU A 7 -53.38 43.44 40.72
CA LEU A 7 -53.75 42.03 40.93
C LEU A 7 -54.05 41.30 39.61
N LEU A 8 -54.58 42.01 38.61
CA LEU A 8 -54.81 41.49 37.26
C LEU A 8 -53.52 41.37 36.42
N LEU A 9 -52.49 42.18 36.70
CA LEU A 9 -51.22 42.11 35.98
C LEU A 9 -50.32 40.93 36.43
N ILE A 10 -50.48 40.44 37.67
CA ILE A 10 -49.75 39.25 38.16
C ILE A 10 -50.35 37.95 37.60
N LEU A 11 -51.62 37.97 37.17
CA LEU A 11 -52.28 36.85 36.48
C LEU A 11 -52.00 36.80 34.96
N ALA A 12 -51.47 37.88 34.36
CA ALA A 12 -51.29 37.98 32.91
C ALA A 12 -49.89 37.58 32.40
N CYS A 13 -48.93 37.36 33.30
CA CYS A 13 -47.55 36.96 32.96
C CYS A 13 -47.09 35.67 33.66
N ALA A 14 -48.01 34.91 34.26
CA ALA A 14 -47.74 33.53 34.58
C ALA A 14 -47.95 32.71 33.31
N ALA A 15 -46.85 32.33 32.63
CA ALA A 15 -46.88 31.10 31.85
C ALA A 15 -47.46 30.02 32.78
N PRO A 16 -48.47 29.24 32.36
CA PRO A 16 -48.91 28.11 33.18
C PRO A 16 -47.67 27.29 33.52
N ALA A 17 -47.46 26.97 34.79
CA ALA A 17 -46.30 26.23 35.30
C ALA A 17 -46.24 24.76 34.81
N TRP A 18 -46.88 24.49 33.67
CA TRP A 18 -47.27 23.20 33.09
C TRP A 18 -47.06 23.21 31.57
N ALA A 19 -46.30 24.17 31.03
CA ALA A 19 -45.90 24.19 29.63
C ALA A 19 -44.63 23.34 29.48
N VAL A 20 -44.77 22.21 28.80
CA VAL A 20 -43.66 21.30 28.48
C VAL A 20 -43.09 21.63 27.11
N LYS A 21 -41.77 21.42 26.97
CA LYS A 21 -41.08 21.61 25.71
C LYS A 21 -41.17 20.32 24.89
N VAL A 22 -41.85 20.38 23.75
CA VAL A 22 -42.14 19.23 22.89
C VAL A 22 -41.83 19.55 21.42
N LYS A 23 -41.61 18.50 20.63
CA LYS A 23 -41.32 18.58 19.20
C LYS A 23 -42.12 17.54 18.42
N LEU A 24 -42.81 18.01 17.39
CA LEU A 24 -43.45 17.16 16.40
C LEU A 24 -42.44 16.74 15.35
N LYS A 25 -42.55 15.52 14.81
CA LYS A 25 -41.72 15.03 13.70
C LYS A 25 -41.83 15.90 12.45
N ALA A 26 -42.98 16.55 12.27
CA ALA A 26 -43.25 17.46 11.16
C ALA A 26 -42.74 18.89 11.40
N GLU A 27 -42.29 19.23 12.60
CA GLU A 27 -41.76 20.56 12.93
C GLU A 27 -40.25 20.51 13.18
N ASP A 28 -39.52 21.47 12.58
CA ASP A 28 -38.05 21.53 12.73
C ASP A 28 -37.61 22.04 14.11
N LYS A 29 -38.51 22.67 14.87
CA LYS A 29 -38.19 23.34 16.14
C LYS A 29 -39.09 22.87 17.27
N ASP A 30 -38.49 22.81 18.46
CA ASP A 30 -39.24 22.61 19.69
C ASP A 30 -40.19 23.79 19.94
N PHE A 31 -41.29 23.50 20.63
CA PHE A 31 -42.23 24.51 21.10
C PHE A 31 -42.73 24.19 22.51
N GLU A 32 -43.21 25.22 23.19
CA GLU A 32 -43.87 25.07 24.48
C GLU A 32 -45.34 24.74 24.29
N ALA A 33 -45.81 23.69 24.96
CA ALA A 33 -47.19 23.23 24.93
C ALA A 33 -47.68 22.86 26.32
N THR A 34 -48.93 23.20 26.62
CA THR A 34 -49.61 22.66 27.81
C THR A 34 -50.40 21.44 27.41
N ILE A 35 -50.14 20.29 28.05
CA ILE A 35 -50.89 19.06 27.78
C ILE A 35 -52.25 19.15 28.45
N VAL A 36 -53.32 19.07 27.65
CA VAL A 36 -54.71 19.21 28.12
C VAL A 36 -55.29 17.84 28.47
N SER A 37 -55.04 16.84 27.63
CA SER A 37 -55.42 15.45 27.91
C SER A 37 -54.65 14.48 27.02
N LEU A 38 -54.44 13.27 27.53
CA LEU A 38 -53.95 12.11 26.79
C LEU A 38 -54.97 10.97 26.96
N SER A 39 -55.54 10.49 25.86
CA SER A 39 -56.48 9.36 25.86
C SER A 39 -56.32 8.54 24.58
N ASP A 40 -56.20 7.23 24.70
CA ASP A 40 -56.10 6.29 23.56
C ASP A 40 -55.02 6.70 22.54
N GLY A 41 -53.85 7.13 23.02
CA GLY A 41 -52.73 7.57 22.17
C GLY A 41 -52.91 8.95 21.53
N THR A 42 -54.06 9.60 21.71
CA THR A 42 -54.35 10.94 21.19
C THR A 42 -54.02 12.00 22.25
N VAL A 43 -53.17 12.96 21.86
CA VAL A 43 -52.75 14.09 22.68
C VAL A 43 -53.54 15.33 22.27
N ILE A 44 -54.23 15.94 23.24
CA ILE A 44 -54.76 17.30 23.10
C ILE A 44 -53.80 18.22 23.82
N TYR A 45 -53.20 19.17 23.10
CA TYR A 45 -52.26 20.14 23.67
C TYR A 45 -52.61 21.57 23.24
N ARG A 46 -52.24 22.52 24.09
CA ARG A 46 -52.41 23.95 23.84
C ARG A 46 -51.08 24.60 23.49
N LYS A 47 -51.01 25.23 22.32
CA LYS A 47 -49.87 26.07 21.87
C LYS A 47 -50.35 27.50 21.74
N GLY A 48 -49.92 28.37 22.66
CA GLY A 48 -50.45 29.73 22.79
C GLY A 48 -51.93 29.73 23.21
N ARG A 49 -52.82 30.23 22.35
CA ARG A 49 -54.29 30.31 22.60
C ARG A 49 -55.10 29.28 21.82
N LYS A 50 -54.45 28.34 21.13
CA LYS A 50 -55.10 27.34 20.28
C LYS A 50 -54.84 25.94 20.81
N ASP A 51 -55.90 25.12 20.79
CA ASP A 51 -55.84 23.70 21.12
C ASP A 51 -55.66 22.90 19.83
N PHE A 52 -54.82 21.88 19.90
CA PHE A 52 -54.44 20.99 18.80
C PHE A 52 -54.62 19.55 19.25
N THR A 53 -55.01 18.69 18.32
CA THR A 53 -55.20 17.25 18.56
C THR A 53 -54.32 16.48 17.61
N VAL A 54 -53.40 15.68 18.14
CA VAL A 54 -52.38 14.95 17.37
C VAL A 54 -52.13 13.59 18.00
N GLN A 55 -51.67 12.59 17.24
CA GLN A 55 -51.28 11.30 17.82
C GLN A 55 -49.95 11.43 18.57
N LEU A 56 -49.80 10.71 19.69
CA LEU A 56 -48.56 10.68 20.46
C LEU A 56 -47.37 10.27 19.58
N GLU A 57 -47.60 9.35 18.64
CA GLU A 57 -46.58 8.86 17.72
C GLU A 57 -46.06 9.90 16.72
N ASP A 58 -46.77 11.01 16.53
CA ASP A 58 -46.32 12.11 15.66
C ASP A 58 -45.27 13.00 16.34
N PHE A 59 -45.07 12.84 17.66
CA PHE A 59 -44.02 13.51 18.41
C PHE A 59 -42.68 12.75 18.31
N GLU A 60 -41.57 13.46 18.47
CA GLU A 60 -40.27 12.83 18.68
C GLU A 60 -40.26 12.03 19.99
N LEU A 61 -39.45 10.96 20.07
CA LEU A 61 -39.47 10.01 21.19
C LEU A 61 -39.29 10.69 22.56
N SER A 62 -38.36 11.64 22.66
CA SER A 62 -38.13 12.42 23.90
C SER A 62 -39.37 13.23 24.30
N SER A 63 -40.09 13.79 23.32
CA SER A 63 -41.33 14.53 23.55
C SER A 63 -42.48 13.61 23.93
N GLN A 64 -42.55 12.40 23.37
CA GLN A 64 -43.52 11.40 23.79
C GLN A 64 -43.35 11.07 25.28
N PHE A 65 -42.11 10.89 25.74
CA PHE A 65 -41.82 10.63 27.15
C PHE A 65 -42.25 11.78 28.05
N VAL A 66 -41.94 13.03 27.68
CA VAL A 66 -42.34 14.22 28.46
C VAL A 66 -43.86 14.37 28.55
N ILE A 67 -44.58 14.08 27.46
CA ILE A 67 -46.06 14.10 27.45
C ILE A 67 -46.62 13.01 28.37
N MET A 68 -46.05 11.81 28.33
CA MET A 68 -46.45 10.70 29.20
C MET A 68 -46.17 11.01 30.67
N ASP A 69 -45.00 11.58 30.99
CA ASP A 69 -44.59 11.97 32.34
C ASP A 69 -45.55 13.02 32.95
N GLU A 70 -45.91 14.04 32.18
CA GLU A 70 -46.86 15.07 32.63
C GLU A 70 -48.29 14.53 32.83
N SER A 71 -48.65 13.46 32.09
CA SER A 71 -49.98 12.86 32.15
C SER A 71 -50.15 11.82 33.27
N LEU A 72 -49.04 11.30 33.80
CA LEU A 72 -49.02 10.28 34.84
C LEU A 72 -48.74 10.89 36.20
N GLY A 73 -49.28 10.29 37.27
CA GLY A 73 -48.95 10.70 38.63
C GLY A 73 -47.57 10.21 39.09
N ASN A 74 -47.24 10.55 40.34
CA ASN A 74 -45.97 10.18 40.99
C ASN A 74 -46.11 8.93 41.89
N THR A 75 -47.06 8.03 41.60
CA THR A 75 -47.19 6.78 42.37
C THR A 75 -46.23 5.70 41.83
N GLY A 76 -45.96 4.69 42.67
CA GLY A 76 -45.07 3.58 42.29
C GLY A 76 -45.47 2.87 40.99
N PRO A 77 -46.75 2.47 40.80
CA PRO A 77 -47.20 1.85 39.57
C PRO A 77 -47.03 2.75 38.33
N GLU A 78 -47.40 4.03 38.44
CA GLU A 78 -47.32 5.00 37.33
C GLU A 78 -45.88 5.22 36.88
N LEU A 79 -44.94 5.38 37.83
CA LEU A 79 -43.52 5.51 37.53
C LEU A 79 -42.96 4.22 36.90
N MET A 80 -43.40 3.05 37.33
CA MET A 80 -42.98 1.79 36.72
C MET A 80 -43.49 1.66 35.27
N ASP A 81 -44.72 2.10 34.99
CA ASP A 81 -45.28 2.07 33.64
C ASP A 81 -44.63 3.12 32.73
N LEU A 82 -44.32 4.31 33.24
CA LEU A 82 -43.54 5.32 32.53
C LEU A 82 -42.12 4.85 32.22
N GLY A 83 -41.46 4.17 33.18
CA GLY A 83 -40.13 3.59 32.97
C GLY A 83 -40.14 2.46 31.93
N ARG A 84 -41.18 1.63 31.90
CA ARG A 84 -41.38 0.61 30.86
C ARG A 84 -41.66 1.25 29.49
N PHE A 85 -42.46 2.31 29.46
CA PHE A 85 -42.71 3.08 28.24
C PHE A 85 -41.41 3.61 27.65
N ALA A 86 -40.57 4.24 28.48
CA ALA A 86 -39.24 4.72 28.09
C ALA A 86 -38.37 3.59 27.53
N LEU A 87 -38.35 2.44 28.21
CA LEU A 87 -37.62 1.25 27.79
C LEU A 87 -38.06 0.76 26.40
N HIS A 88 -39.37 0.65 26.16
CA HIS A 88 -39.94 0.24 24.88
C HIS A 88 -39.64 1.20 23.73
N ARG A 89 -39.34 2.47 24.04
CA ARG A 89 -39.00 3.52 23.07
C ARG A 89 -37.49 3.71 22.88
N GLY A 90 -36.66 2.89 23.53
CA GLY A 90 -35.20 3.03 23.47
C GLY A 90 -34.63 4.20 24.27
N LEU A 91 -35.43 4.78 25.18
CA LEU A 91 -35.03 5.89 26.05
C LEU A 91 -34.47 5.34 27.37
N TYR A 92 -33.31 4.69 27.27
CA TYR A 92 -32.76 3.91 28.37
C TYR A 92 -32.35 4.76 29.59
N ALA A 93 -31.84 5.97 29.36
CA ALA A 93 -31.47 6.88 30.44
C ALA A 93 -32.70 7.38 31.20
N GLU A 94 -33.77 7.71 30.49
CA GLU A 94 -35.07 8.09 31.05
C GLU A 94 -35.67 6.91 31.84
N ALA A 95 -35.65 5.69 31.29
CA ALA A 95 -36.10 4.48 31.99
C ALA A 95 -35.34 4.25 33.30
N GLN A 96 -34.02 4.45 33.32
CA GLN A 96 -33.19 4.34 34.53
C GLN A 96 -33.53 5.41 35.57
N ARG A 97 -33.72 6.67 35.14
CA ARG A 97 -34.09 7.78 36.04
C ARG A 97 -35.47 7.56 36.65
N THR A 98 -36.45 7.15 35.85
CA THR A 98 -37.82 6.87 36.34
C THR A 98 -37.84 5.67 37.27
N ALA A 99 -37.09 4.61 36.96
CA ALA A 99 -36.91 3.48 37.88
C ALA A 99 -36.28 3.93 39.21
N ALA A 100 -35.26 4.78 39.19
CA ALA A 100 -34.65 5.31 40.41
C ALA A 100 -35.63 6.17 41.24
N ALA A 101 -36.58 6.86 40.61
CA ALA A 101 -37.66 7.56 41.31
C ALA A 101 -38.64 6.56 41.95
N ALA A 102 -39.08 5.53 41.21
CA ALA A 102 -39.96 4.48 41.73
C ALA A 102 -39.34 3.72 42.90
N ALA A 103 -38.03 3.48 42.87
CA ALA A 103 -37.30 2.76 43.93
C ALA A 103 -37.35 3.46 45.31
N LYS A 104 -37.64 4.77 45.34
CA LYS A 104 -37.80 5.55 46.58
C LYS A 104 -39.16 5.36 47.25
N LEU A 105 -40.10 4.69 46.58
CA LEU A 105 -41.45 4.43 47.07
C LEU A 105 -41.55 3.02 47.68
N ASP A 106 -42.29 2.90 48.78
CA ASP A 106 -42.43 1.65 49.51
C ASP A 106 -43.00 0.52 48.63
N GLY A 107 -42.30 -0.61 48.60
CA GLY A 107 -42.69 -1.80 47.82
C GLY A 107 -42.18 -1.84 46.38
N PHE A 108 -41.48 -0.81 45.88
CA PHE A 108 -41.06 -0.72 44.47
C PHE A 108 -39.55 -0.84 44.23
N ALA A 109 -38.73 -0.94 45.28
CA ALA A 109 -37.26 -1.01 45.17
C ALA A 109 -36.76 -2.16 44.27
N GLU A 110 -37.22 -3.39 44.49
CA GLU A 110 -36.76 -4.56 43.71
C GLU A 110 -37.26 -4.53 42.24
N PRO A 111 -38.56 -4.27 41.95
CA PRO A 111 -39.03 -4.10 40.57
C PRO A 111 -38.30 -2.99 39.82
N ALA A 112 -38.08 -1.84 40.47
CA ALA A 112 -37.36 -0.72 39.89
C ALA A 112 -35.90 -1.08 39.58
N GLN A 113 -35.21 -1.76 40.49
CA GLN A 113 -33.84 -2.22 40.25
C GLN A 113 -33.76 -3.20 39.05
N LYS A 114 -34.74 -4.10 38.90
CA LYS A 114 -34.82 -5.00 37.73
C LYS A 114 -35.00 -4.20 36.44
N LEU A 115 -35.90 -3.23 36.42
CA LEU A 115 -36.14 -2.36 35.27
C LEU A 115 -34.89 -1.56 34.89
N ALA A 116 -34.23 -0.94 35.87
CA ALA A 116 -32.99 -0.18 35.67
C ALA A 116 -31.87 -1.07 35.11
N ARG A 117 -31.72 -2.31 35.59
CA ARG A 117 -30.73 -3.26 35.07
C ARG A 117 -31.03 -3.66 33.63
N VAL A 118 -32.29 -3.88 33.27
CA VAL A 118 -32.66 -4.19 31.88
C VAL A 118 -32.37 -2.99 30.97
N ALA A 119 -32.74 -1.78 31.39
CA ALA A 119 -32.44 -0.56 30.65
C ALA A 119 -30.92 -0.37 30.44
N PHE A 120 -30.11 -0.59 31.48
CA PHE A 120 -28.65 -0.50 31.40
C PHE A 120 -28.05 -1.50 30.41
N ASN A 121 -28.54 -2.75 30.41
CA ASN A 121 -28.06 -3.78 29.47
C ASN A 121 -28.46 -3.45 28.02
N LEU A 122 -29.69 -3.00 27.79
CA LEU A 122 -30.15 -2.64 26.45
C LEU A 122 -29.47 -1.38 25.91
N GLU A 123 -29.13 -0.42 26.78
CA GLU A 123 -28.29 0.72 26.40
C GLU A 123 -26.91 0.26 25.93
N ALA A 124 -26.29 -0.67 26.68
CA ALA A 124 -24.99 -1.24 26.32
C ALA A 124 -25.04 -1.96 24.97
N ASP A 125 -26.10 -2.74 24.71
CA ASP A 125 -26.31 -3.44 23.44
C ASP A 125 -26.53 -2.43 22.29
N ALA A 126 -27.29 -1.36 22.49
CA ALA A 126 -27.53 -0.35 21.46
C ALA A 126 -26.24 0.38 21.04
N VAL A 127 -25.39 0.77 21.99
CA VAL A 127 -24.10 1.40 21.68
C VAL A 127 -23.15 0.40 21.00
N LEU A 128 -23.19 -0.88 21.41
CA LEU A 128 -22.43 -1.94 20.74
C LEU A 128 -22.91 -2.15 19.29
N ASP A 129 -24.21 -2.13 19.03
CA ASP A 129 -24.77 -2.27 17.68
C ASP A 129 -24.34 -1.11 16.77
N GLU A 130 -24.26 0.12 17.29
CA GLU A 130 -23.69 1.26 16.56
C GLU A 130 -22.21 1.06 16.23
N ALA A 131 -21.44 0.49 17.17
CA ALA A 131 -20.04 0.17 16.96
C ALA A 131 -19.87 -0.91 15.88
N ILE A 132 -20.71 -1.95 15.91
CA ILE A 132 -20.72 -3.02 14.90
C ILE A 132 -21.10 -2.46 13.52
N ALA A 133 -22.11 -1.59 13.43
CA ALA A 133 -22.47 -0.94 12.18
C ALA A 133 -21.33 -0.09 11.59
N ALA A 134 -20.54 0.58 12.44
CA ALA A 134 -19.34 1.28 12.01
C ALA A 134 -18.24 0.33 11.51
N LEU A 135 -18.06 -0.83 12.16
CA LEU A 135 -17.14 -1.88 11.69
C LEU A 135 -17.57 -2.45 10.33
N ASP A 136 -18.86 -2.75 10.15
CA ASP A 136 -19.41 -3.25 8.89
C ASP A 136 -19.25 -2.23 7.75
N ALA A 137 -19.30 -0.94 8.08
CA ALA A 137 -19.01 0.16 7.16
C ALA A 137 -17.50 0.41 6.94
N GLN A 138 -16.62 -0.39 7.54
CA GLN A 138 -15.15 -0.24 7.52
C GLN A 138 -14.65 1.09 8.11
N ASP A 139 -15.45 1.75 8.94
CA ASP A 139 -15.09 2.99 9.63
C ASP A 139 -14.47 2.67 11.00
N THR A 140 -13.22 2.24 10.99
CA THR A 140 -12.48 1.88 12.21
C THR A 140 -12.24 3.07 13.14
N ALA A 141 -12.17 4.28 12.58
CA ALA A 141 -12.00 5.52 13.33
C ALA A 141 -13.22 5.84 14.20
N ARG A 142 -14.43 5.55 13.70
CA ARG A 142 -15.68 5.69 14.47
C ARG A 142 -15.96 4.47 15.37
N ALA A 143 -15.66 3.26 14.91
CA ALA A 143 -15.95 2.04 15.67
C ALA A 143 -15.16 1.95 16.98
N ARG A 144 -13.85 2.29 16.95
CA ARG A 144 -12.96 2.19 18.12
C ARG A 144 -13.48 2.96 19.35
N PRO A 145 -13.75 4.28 19.29
CA PRO A 145 -14.20 5.01 20.46
C PRO A 145 -15.55 4.51 21.00
N LEU A 146 -16.43 3.98 20.14
CA LEU A 146 -17.70 3.39 20.58
C LEU A 146 -17.47 2.09 21.37
N LEU A 147 -16.58 1.21 20.91
CA LEU A 147 -16.24 -0.01 21.65
C LEU A 147 -15.56 0.31 22.99
N GLU A 148 -14.67 1.31 23.02
CA GLU A 148 -14.05 1.79 24.26
C GLU A 148 -15.09 2.37 25.24
N ASP A 149 -16.09 3.11 24.73
CA ASP A 149 -17.21 3.63 25.53
C ASP A 149 -18.05 2.51 26.16
N VAL A 150 -18.35 1.45 25.39
CA VAL A 150 -19.11 0.29 25.89
C VAL A 150 -18.38 -0.37 27.06
N ILE A 151 -17.06 -0.57 26.94
CA ILE A 151 -16.25 -1.19 27.99
C ILE A 151 -16.17 -0.30 29.23
N ALA A 152 -15.96 1.00 29.05
CA ALA A 152 -15.79 1.94 30.14
C ALA A 152 -17.08 2.14 30.95
N ARG A 153 -18.23 2.28 30.28
CA ARG A 153 -19.51 2.58 30.93
C ARG A 153 -20.28 1.34 31.36
N PHE A 154 -20.13 0.23 30.64
CA PHE A 154 -20.96 -0.97 30.82
C PHE A 154 -20.14 -2.22 31.16
N ALA A 155 -19.03 -2.06 31.89
CA ALA A 155 -18.03 -3.10 32.21
C ALA A 155 -18.60 -4.46 32.69
N ASN A 156 -19.77 -4.45 33.35
CA ASN A 156 -20.42 -5.66 33.89
C ASN A 156 -21.48 -6.27 32.97
N THR A 157 -21.50 -5.91 31.69
CA THR A 157 -22.49 -6.39 30.71
C THR A 157 -21.86 -7.37 29.71
N PRO A 158 -22.67 -8.27 29.11
CA PRO A 158 -22.22 -9.08 27.98
C PRO A 158 -21.73 -8.24 26.78
N ALA A 159 -22.28 -7.03 26.60
CA ALA A 159 -21.88 -6.11 25.54
C ALA A 159 -20.42 -5.65 25.72
N ALA A 160 -19.99 -5.32 26.94
CA ALA A 160 -18.60 -4.94 27.22
C ALA A 160 -17.61 -6.08 26.92
N VAL A 161 -17.97 -7.32 27.23
CA VAL A 161 -17.12 -8.49 26.89
C VAL A 161 -16.98 -8.64 25.37
N LYS A 162 -18.08 -8.48 24.61
CA LYS A 162 -18.03 -8.50 23.15
C LYS A 162 -17.21 -7.34 22.58
N ALA A 163 -17.36 -6.14 23.14
CA ALA A 163 -16.63 -4.96 22.71
C ALA A 163 -15.10 -5.12 22.87
N ASP A 164 -14.66 -5.72 23.98
CA ASP A 164 -13.25 -6.00 24.24
C ASP A 164 -12.66 -6.98 23.21
N ILE A 165 -13.41 -8.04 22.88
CA ILE A 165 -13.02 -9.00 21.83
C ILE A 165 -12.90 -8.29 20.47
N LEU A 166 -13.86 -7.44 20.11
CA LEU A 166 -13.86 -6.70 18.84
C LEU A 166 -12.68 -5.71 18.73
N LEU A 167 -12.35 -5.00 19.82
CA LEU A 167 -11.16 -4.14 19.87
C LEU A 167 -9.87 -4.94 19.67
N GLY A 168 -9.77 -6.11 20.30
CA GLY A 168 -8.63 -7.02 20.11
C GLY A 168 -8.46 -7.43 18.64
N THR A 169 -9.55 -7.75 17.95
CA THR A 169 -9.52 -8.09 16.52
C THR A 169 -9.18 -6.89 15.64
N LEU A 170 -9.72 -5.71 15.93
CA LEU A 170 -9.49 -4.50 15.15
C LEU A 170 -8.01 -4.09 15.21
N LYS A 171 -7.40 -4.14 16.40
CA LYS A 171 -5.96 -3.86 16.57
C LYS A 171 -5.08 -4.83 15.77
N ARG A 172 -5.47 -6.10 15.65
CA ARG A 172 -4.73 -7.09 14.84
C ARG A 172 -4.82 -6.73 13.35
N VAL A 173 -6.02 -6.44 12.85
CA VAL A 173 -6.24 -6.08 11.44
C VAL A 173 -5.47 -4.81 11.06
N GLU A 174 -5.47 -3.78 11.90
CA GLU A 174 -4.69 -2.56 11.65
C GLU A 174 -3.18 -2.82 11.53
N LEU A 175 -2.63 -3.71 12.38
CA LEU A 175 -1.22 -4.09 12.31
C LEU A 175 -0.90 -4.86 11.04
N GLU A 176 -1.79 -5.74 10.58
CA GLU A 176 -1.64 -6.47 9.32
C GLU A 176 -1.67 -5.54 8.11
N VAL A 177 -2.62 -4.59 8.07
CA VAL A 177 -2.70 -3.58 7.00
C VAL A 177 -1.43 -2.74 6.96
N LYS A 178 -0.96 -2.26 8.11
CA LYS A 178 0.27 -1.46 8.20
C LYS A 178 1.51 -2.25 7.78
N ALA A 179 1.57 -3.54 8.12
CA ALA A 179 2.67 -4.40 7.68
C ALA A 179 2.67 -4.58 6.15
N ALA A 180 1.49 -4.77 5.54
CA ALA A 180 1.36 -4.87 4.09
C ALA A 180 1.73 -3.58 3.35
N GLU A 181 1.38 -2.41 3.91
CA GLU A 181 1.78 -1.10 3.38
C GLU A 181 3.31 -0.93 3.40
N LEU A 182 3.96 -1.25 4.52
CA LEU A 182 5.40 -1.19 4.65
C LEU A 182 6.11 -2.19 3.71
N GLU A 183 5.56 -3.39 3.52
CA GLU A 183 6.11 -4.35 2.55
C GLU A 183 6.02 -3.82 1.11
N LYS A 184 4.91 -3.16 0.77
CA LYS A 184 4.75 -2.53 -0.55
C LYS A 184 5.74 -1.39 -0.74
N GLU A 185 5.89 -0.50 0.23
CA GLU A 185 6.85 0.61 0.19
C GLU A 185 8.29 0.09 0.07
N ALA A 186 8.64 -0.97 0.81
CA ALA A 186 9.96 -1.59 0.71
C ALA A 186 10.22 -2.18 -0.68
N LYS A 187 9.21 -2.81 -1.31
CA LYS A 187 9.33 -3.33 -2.69
C LYS A 187 9.48 -2.22 -3.71
N GLU A 188 8.74 -1.12 -3.57
CA GLU A 188 8.86 0.05 -4.46
C GLU A 188 10.24 0.71 -4.33
N ALA A 189 10.73 0.88 -3.09
CA ALA A 189 12.07 1.43 -2.83
C ALA A 189 13.19 0.52 -3.39
N GLN A 190 13.05 -0.79 -3.24
CA GLN A 190 14.01 -1.75 -3.82
C GLN A 190 14.00 -1.69 -5.35
N ALA A 191 12.82 -1.66 -5.98
CA ALA A 191 12.70 -1.56 -7.43
C ALA A 191 13.29 -0.25 -7.97
N GLU A 192 13.11 0.87 -7.26
CA GLU A 192 13.73 2.14 -7.62
C GLU A 192 15.26 2.10 -7.49
N ALA A 193 15.79 1.49 -6.42
CA ALA A 193 17.22 1.31 -6.23
C ALA A 193 17.84 0.45 -7.34
N ASP A 194 17.20 -0.67 -7.68
CA ASP A 194 17.64 -1.58 -8.74
C ASP A 194 17.61 -0.88 -10.12
N ALA A 195 16.54 -0.12 -10.42
CA ALA A 195 16.43 0.65 -11.66
C ALA A 195 17.50 1.76 -11.75
N ALA A 196 17.79 2.44 -10.64
CA ALA A 196 18.83 3.46 -10.58
C ALA A 196 20.24 2.86 -10.75
N GLU A 197 20.49 1.66 -10.22
CA GLU A 197 21.73 0.93 -10.46
C GLU A 197 21.84 0.46 -11.91
N GLN A 198 20.78 -0.10 -12.48
CA GLN A 198 20.74 -0.52 -13.89
C GLN A 198 21.03 0.66 -14.82
N LYS A 199 20.43 1.83 -14.57
CA LYS A 199 20.70 3.05 -15.35
C LYS A 199 22.18 3.48 -15.30
N LYS A 200 22.89 3.20 -14.21
CA LYS A 200 24.33 3.48 -14.08
C LYS A 200 25.19 2.43 -14.78
N ARG A 201 24.72 1.18 -14.89
CA ARG A 201 25.42 0.07 -15.56
C ARG A 201 25.23 0.09 -17.08
N GLN A 202 24.05 0.53 -17.55
CA GLN A 202 23.65 0.50 -18.96
C GLN A 202 24.70 1.06 -19.93
N PRO A 203 25.36 2.21 -19.70
CA PRO A 203 26.35 2.73 -20.66
C PRO A 203 27.56 1.81 -20.84
N ILE A 204 27.92 1.05 -19.80
CA ILE A 204 29.02 0.08 -19.84
C ILE A 204 28.55 -1.21 -20.51
N ASP A 205 27.31 -1.64 -20.25
CA ASP A 205 26.73 -2.79 -20.97
C ASP A 205 26.67 -2.51 -22.48
N ASP A 206 26.17 -1.34 -22.88
CA ASP A 206 26.10 -0.92 -24.28
C ASP A 206 27.48 -0.88 -24.93
N TRP A 207 28.49 -0.37 -24.21
CA TRP A 207 29.88 -0.35 -24.66
C TRP A 207 30.47 -1.76 -24.82
N LEU A 208 30.21 -2.67 -23.87
CA LEU A 208 30.67 -4.06 -23.98
C LEU A 208 29.97 -4.79 -25.14
N THR A 209 28.68 -4.54 -25.37
CA THR A 209 27.95 -5.05 -26.54
C THR A 209 28.54 -4.52 -27.84
N GLU A 210 28.93 -3.24 -27.91
CA GLU A 210 29.61 -2.68 -29.08
C GLU A 210 30.95 -3.38 -29.35
N LEU A 211 31.77 -3.58 -28.31
CA LEU A 211 33.04 -4.29 -28.45
C LEU A 211 32.85 -5.75 -28.89
N GLU A 212 31.83 -6.43 -28.36
CA GLU A 212 31.50 -7.78 -28.80
C GLU A 212 31.10 -7.82 -30.28
N GLY A 213 30.27 -6.86 -30.73
CA GLY A 213 29.91 -6.70 -32.14
C GLY A 213 31.12 -6.40 -33.06
N GLN A 214 32.11 -5.65 -32.56
CA GLN A 214 33.37 -5.45 -33.29
C GLN A 214 34.15 -6.76 -33.45
N VAL A 215 34.21 -7.60 -32.41
CA VAL A 215 34.86 -8.92 -32.49
C VAL A 215 34.15 -9.82 -33.51
N GLU A 216 32.81 -9.85 -33.49
CA GLU A 216 32.00 -10.64 -34.42
C GLU A 216 32.18 -10.17 -35.88
N THR A 217 32.14 -8.85 -36.12
CA THR A 217 32.35 -8.27 -37.46
C THR A 217 33.74 -8.61 -38.01
N ASN A 218 34.76 -8.56 -37.15
CA ASN A 218 36.12 -8.93 -37.54
C ASN A 218 36.26 -10.44 -37.79
N ALA A 219 35.53 -11.29 -37.06
CA ALA A 219 35.49 -12.73 -37.32
C ALA A 219 34.87 -13.06 -38.70
N THR A 220 33.82 -12.34 -39.09
CA THR A 220 33.26 -12.43 -40.46
C THR A 220 34.27 -11.95 -41.50
N THR A 221 34.92 -10.80 -41.26
CA THR A 221 35.94 -10.25 -42.16
C THR A 221 37.13 -11.20 -42.32
N LYS A 222 37.49 -11.94 -41.27
CA LYS A 222 38.52 -12.97 -41.29
C LYS A 222 38.15 -14.11 -42.24
N SER A 223 36.88 -14.55 -42.21
CA SER A 223 36.38 -15.59 -43.13
C SER A 223 36.40 -15.12 -44.59
N GLU A 224 36.06 -13.86 -44.85
CA GLU A 224 36.22 -13.27 -46.19
C GLU A 224 37.69 -13.19 -46.62
N ALA A 225 38.60 -12.84 -45.70
CA ALA A 225 40.03 -12.79 -45.97
C ALA A 225 40.60 -14.18 -46.29
N ASP A 226 40.17 -15.22 -45.57
CA ASP A 226 40.54 -16.61 -45.85
C ASP A 226 40.09 -17.00 -47.27
N GLU A 227 38.86 -16.63 -47.67
CA GLU A 227 38.33 -16.95 -49.00
C GLU A 227 39.03 -16.19 -50.12
N ASP A 228 39.29 -14.89 -49.93
CA ASP A 228 40.07 -14.07 -50.87
C ASP A 228 41.47 -14.68 -51.08
N CYS A 229 42.14 -15.09 -50.00
CA CYS A 229 43.46 -15.71 -50.08
C CYS A 229 43.42 -17.10 -50.74
N ARG A 230 42.42 -17.93 -50.42
CA ARG A 230 42.24 -19.27 -50.99
C ARG A 230 42.01 -19.25 -52.50
N THR A 231 41.27 -18.24 -52.98
CA THR A 231 40.98 -18.04 -54.41
C THR A 231 42.10 -17.34 -55.18
N GLY A 232 43.22 -17.01 -54.51
CA GLY A 232 44.40 -16.41 -55.11
C GLY A 232 44.40 -14.88 -55.11
N TYR A 233 43.37 -14.22 -54.56
CA TYR A 233 43.30 -12.76 -54.39
C TYR A 233 44.07 -12.28 -53.14
N THR A 234 45.33 -12.68 -53.03
CA THR A 234 46.19 -12.38 -51.86
C THR A 234 46.36 -10.89 -51.58
N ASN A 235 46.37 -10.04 -52.61
CA ASN A 235 46.44 -8.58 -52.46
C ASN A 235 45.18 -7.96 -51.81
N ARG A 236 44.05 -8.68 -51.79
CA ARG A 236 42.82 -8.29 -51.08
C ARG A 236 42.74 -8.89 -49.69
N GLY A 237 43.08 -10.18 -49.55
CA GLY A 237 42.97 -10.90 -48.28
C GLY A 237 44.06 -10.54 -47.25
N LEU A 238 45.32 -10.43 -47.66
CA LEU A 238 46.43 -10.23 -46.72
C LEU A 238 46.32 -8.94 -45.88
N PRO A 239 45.96 -7.76 -46.45
CA PRO A 239 45.79 -6.54 -45.65
C PRO A 239 44.66 -6.62 -44.62
N LYS A 240 43.64 -7.46 -44.85
CA LYS A 240 42.52 -7.63 -43.90
C LYS A 240 43.00 -8.23 -42.58
N TYR A 241 43.92 -9.22 -42.60
CA TYR A 241 44.45 -9.79 -41.36
C TYR A 241 45.17 -8.76 -40.49
N GLU A 242 45.99 -7.90 -41.09
CA GLU A 242 46.70 -6.84 -40.36
C GLU A 242 45.71 -5.89 -39.68
N ASN A 243 44.66 -5.48 -40.40
CA ASN A 243 43.64 -4.59 -39.87
C ASN A 243 42.84 -5.25 -38.74
N ILE A 244 42.48 -6.53 -38.89
CA ILE A 244 41.79 -7.30 -37.84
C ILE A 244 42.66 -7.37 -36.59
N VAL A 245 43.96 -7.71 -36.72
CA VAL A 245 44.88 -7.79 -35.59
C VAL A 245 44.98 -6.46 -34.85
N LYS A 246 45.19 -5.35 -35.57
CA LYS A 246 45.24 -4.00 -34.97
C LYS A 246 43.94 -3.62 -34.27
N SER A 247 42.80 -3.96 -34.87
CA SER A 247 41.48 -3.73 -34.30
C SER A 247 41.30 -4.51 -32.99
N MET A 248 41.63 -5.80 -32.96
CA MET A 248 41.53 -6.64 -31.77
C MET A 248 42.52 -6.23 -30.68
N GLU A 249 43.76 -5.87 -31.02
CA GLU A 249 44.72 -5.31 -30.07
C GLU A 249 44.17 -4.03 -29.40
N THR A 250 43.45 -3.19 -30.16
CA THR A 250 42.79 -1.99 -29.65
C THR A 250 41.65 -2.33 -28.70
N VAL A 251 40.80 -3.30 -29.04
CA VAL A 251 39.71 -3.80 -28.16
C VAL A 251 40.30 -4.29 -26.83
N ARG A 252 41.30 -5.17 -26.89
CA ARG A 252 41.96 -5.74 -25.70
C ARG A 252 42.63 -4.67 -24.83
N ALA A 253 43.32 -3.71 -25.45
CA ALA A 253 43.91 -2.58 -24.73
C ALA A 253 42.85 -1.72 -24.04
N SER A 254 41.70 -1.51 -24.69
CA SER A 254 40.57 -0.75 -24.13
C SER A 254 39.96 -1.46 -22.91
N LEU A 255 39.75 -2.78 -22.99
CA LEU A 255 39.27 -3.60 -21.86
C LEU A 255 40.26 -3.58 -20.69
N SER A 256 41.56 -3.73 -20.97
CA SER A 256 42.61 -3.69 -19.95
C SER A 256 42.68 -2.33 -19.23
N LYS A 257 42.61 -1.22 -19.97
CA LYS A 257 42.60 0.14 -19.40
C LYS A 257 41.42 0.38 -18.45
N ASN A 258 40.27 -0.24 -18.72
CA ASN A 258 39.03 -0.04 -17.95
C ASN A 258 38.77 -1.13 -16.92
N ARG A 259 39.74 -2.01 -16.65
CA ARG A 259 39.52 -3.22 -15.84
C ARG A 259 39.02 -2.95 -14.41
N ASN A 260 39.52 -1.90 -13.75
CA ASN A 260 39.10 -1.55 -12.39
C ASN A 260 37.63 -1.10 -12.33
N LEU A 261 37.19 -0.33 -13.33
CA LEU A 261 35.80 0.11 -13.44
C LEU A 261 34.87 -1.07 -13.67
N LEU A 262 35.25 -1.99 -14.56
CA LEU A 262 34.50 -3.20 -14.86
C LEU A 262 34.33 -4.11 -13.64
N LYS A 263 35.39 -4.27 -12.83
CA LYS A 263 35.30 -5.00 -11.55
C LYS A 263 34.37 -4.32 -10.56
N TYR A 264 34.49 -3.00 -10.39
CA TYR A 264 33.64 -2.23 -9.49
C TYR A 264 32.16 -2.31 -9.87
N ARG A 265 31.85 -2.44 -11.17
CA ARG A 265 30.48 -2.54 -11.71
C ARG A 265 29.98 -3.98 -11.89
N GLY A 266 30.80 -4.99 -11.58
CA GLY A 266 30.43 -6.41 -11.69
C GLY A 266 30.30 -6.91 -13.14
N GLN A 267 31.00 -6.30 -14.09
CA GLN A 267 30.98 -6.63 -15.52
C GLN A 267 32.29 -7.26 -16.02
N ASP A 268 33.20 -7.62 -15.10
CA ASP A 268 34.51 -8.19 -15.41
C ASP A 268 34.44 -9.53 -16.16
N THR A 269 33.44 -10.35 -15.84
CA THR A 269 33.22 -11.65 -16.48
C THR A 269 32.85 -11.52 -17.96
N GLN A 270 32.01 -10.54 -18.34
CA GLN A 270 31.68 -10.30 -19.74
C GLN A 270 32.88 -9.74 -20.50
N ALA A 271 33.60 -8.81 -19.88
CA ALA A 271 34.83 -8.25 -20.45
C ALA A 271 35.90 -9.32 -20.70
N ASP A 272 36.05 -10.31 -19.80
CA ASP A 272 36.98 -11.43 -19.99
C ASP A 272 36.61 -12.29 -21.21
N LYS A 273 35.32 -12.59 -21.39
CA LYS A 273 34.85 -13.33 -22.57
C LYS A 273 35.18 -12.59 -23.87
N ILE A 274 35.03 -11.26 -23.88
CA ILE A 274 35.37 -10.45 -25.06
C ILE A 274 36.89 -10.44 -25.29
N ASP A 275 37.71 -10.27 -24.24
CA ASP A 275 39.18 -10.33 -24.37
C ASP A 275 39.66 -11.69 -24.91
N ASP A 276 39.08 -12.78 -24.40
CA ASP A 276 39.39 -14.14 -24.83
C ASP A 276 39.01 -14.37 -26.30
N LYS A 277 37.81 -13.95 -26.73
CA LYS A 277 37.39 -14.02 -28.14
C LYS A 277 38.31 -13.19 -29.05
N ALA A 278 38.64 -11.96 -28.64
CA ALA A 278 39.53 -11.09 -29.40
C ALA A 278 40.95 -11.67 -29.51
N LYS A 279 41.47 -12.24 -28.41
CA LYS A 279 42.77 -12.92 -28.39
C LYS A 279 42.78 -14.13 -29.32
N GLN A 280 41.75 -14.96 -29.28
CA GLN A 280 41.62 -16.12 -30.16
C GLN A 280 41.59 -15.70 -31.63
N LEU A 281 40.86 -14.64 -31.97
CA LEU A 281 40.79 -14.14 -33.34
C LEU A 281 42.15 -13.62 -33.84
N ILE A 282 42.94 -12.93 -32.99
CA ILE A 282 44.31 -12.51 -33.32
C ILE A 282 45.19 -13.72 -33.66
N ILE A 283 45.15 -14.76 -32.82
CA ILE A 283 45.93 -16.00 -33.00
C ILE A 283 45.57 -16.64 -34.34
N GLU A 284 44.28 -16.74 -34.66
CA GLU A 284 43.83 -17.30 -35.95
C GLU A 284 44.25 -16.45 -37.14
N CYS A 285 44.19 -15.11 -37.03
CA CYS A 285 44.64 -14.20 -38.08
C CYS A 285 46.15 -14.33 -38.33
N PHE A 286 46.98 -14.36 -37.28
CA PHE A 286 48.42 -14.55 -37.45
C PHE A 286 48.74 -15.87 -38.15
N TYR A 287 47.99 -16.94 -37.85
CA TYR A 287 48.20 -18.24 -38.48
C TYR A 287 47.85 -18.20 -39.97
N SER A 288 46.61 -17.80 -40.31
CA SER A 288 46.18 -17.69 -41.71
C SER A 288 47.10 -16.76 -42.50
N TRP A 289 47.47 -15.62 -41.91
CA TRP A 289 48.33 -14.63 -42.57
C TRP A 289 49.72 -15.19 -42.87
N ALA A 290 50.40 -15.79 -41.89
CA ALA A 290 51.70 -16.41 -42.10
C ALA A 290 51.63 -17.55 -43.14
N TYR A 291 50.59 -18.39 -43.07
CA TYR A 291 50.38 -19.49 -44.00
C TYR A 291 50.23 -19.02 -45.45
N TYR A 292 49.37 -18.02 -45.70
CA TYR A 292 49.16 -17.51 -47.06
C TYR A 292 50.36 -16.71 -47.59
N LEU A 293 51.16 -16.07 -46.71
CA LEU A 293 52.44 -15.48 -47.11
C LEU A 293 53.46 -16.55 -47.52
N TYR A 294 53.56 -17.64 -46.76
CA TYR A 294 54.41 -18.79 -47.09
C TYR A 294 54.02 -19.40 -48.45
N MET A 295 52.73 -19.69 -48.67
CA MET A 295 52.23 -20.21 -49.95
C MET A 295 52.48 -19.27 -51.13
N GLY A 296 52.54 -17.96 -50.87
CA GLY A 296 52.89 -16.93 -51.86
C GLY A 296 54.38 -16.66 -52.01
N ALA A 297 55.26 -17.50 -51.45
CA ALA A 297 56.72 -17.36 -51.42
C ALA A 297 57.22 -16.02 -50.84
N ARG A 298 56.47 -15.41 -49.92
CA ARG A 298 56.85 -14.18 -49.19
C ARG A 298 57.44 -14.53 -47.82
N TYR A 299 58.52 -15.32 -47.83
CA TYR A 299 59.03 -16.02 -46.65
C TYR A 299 59.52 -15.10 -45.52
N GLU A 300 60.25 -14.03 -45.83
CA GLU A 300 60.74 -13.06 -44.82
C GLU A 300 59.60 -12.49 -43.95
N THR A 301 58.49 -12.11 -44.60
CA THR A 301 57.31 -11.60 -43.89
C THR A 301 56.58 -12.74 -43.17
N ALA A 302 56.51 -13.93 -43.77
CA ALA A 302 55.87 -15.10 -43.16
C ALA A 302 56.54 -15.50 -41.84
N VAL A 303 57.89 -15.52 -41.77
CA VAL A 303 58.66 -15.77 -40.53
C VAL A 303 58.28 -14.77 -39.46
N THR A 304 58.25 -13.48 -39.80
CA THR A 304 57.96 -12.40 -38.84
C THR A 304 56.56 -12.54 -38.25
N ILE A 305 55.55 -12.80 -39.09
CA ILE A 305 54.17 -12.99 -38.64
C ILE A 305 54.02 -14.30 -37.84
N CYS A 306 54.65 -15.39 -38.28
CA CYS A 306 54.64 -16.68 -37.58
C CYS A 306 55.24 -16.53 -36.17
N LYS A 307 56.38 -15.83 -36.05
CA LYS A 307 57.01 -15.54 -34.75
C LYS A 307 56.09 -14.78 -33.81
N ARG A 308 55.38 -13.74 -34.29
CA ARG A 308 54.38 -13.01 -33.49
C ARG A 308 53.25 -13.93 -33.01
N GLY A 309 52.81 -14.85 -33.85
CA GLY A 309 51.84 -15.88 -33.48
C GLY A 309 52.34 -16.81 -32.38
N ILE A 310 53.59 -17.29 -32.48
CA ILE A 310 54.25 -18.12 -31.46
C ILE A 310 54.42 -17.37 -30.14
N ASP A 311 54.85 -16.10 -30.18
CA ASP A 311 55.01 -15.27 -28.98
C ASP A 311 53.68 -15.12 -28.23
N MET A 312 52.55 -15.10 -28.96
CA MET A 312 51.21 -15.02 -28.37
C MET A 312 50.63 -16.38 -27.93
N ALA A 313 50.97 -17.46 -28.65
CA ALA A 313 50.46 -18.81 -28.44
C ALA A 313 51.59 -19.86 -28.61
N PRO A 314 52.54 -19.95 -27.67
CA PRO A 314 53.78 -20.72 -27.85
C PRO A 314 53.58 -22.24 -27.93
N THR A 315 52.42 -22.71 -27.47
CA THR A 315 52.05 -24.13 -27.50
C THR A 315 51.15 -24.49 -28.68
N ASP A 316 50.81 -23.54 -29.55
CA ASP A 316 49.97 -23.82 -30.72
C ASP A 316 50.78 -24.56 -31.79
N ARG A 317 50.45 -25.85 -31.96
CA ARG A 317 51.14 -26.76 -32.87
C ARG A 317 51.12 -26.29 -34.32
N ARG A 318 50.12 -25.51 -34.72
CA ARG A 318 49.98 -25.03 -36.11
C ARG A 318 51.10 -24.06 -36.46
N PHE A 319 51.41 -23.12 -35.55
CA PHE A 319 52.53 -22.21 -35.74
C PHE A 319 53.89 -22.92 -35.68
N LEU A 320 54.05 -23.86 -34.75
CA LEU A 320 55.30 -24.62 -34.63
C LEU A 320 55.59 -25.43 -35.90
N SER A 321 54.57 -26.05 -36.49
CA SER A 321 54.67 -26.76 -37.77
C SER A 321 55.02 -25.80 -38.92
N LEU A 322 54.26 -24.71 -39.06
CA LEU A 322 54.48 -23.74 -40.13
C LEU A 322 55.87 -23.11 -40.06
N LYS A 323 56.41 -22.89 -38.86
CA LYS A 323 57.77 -22.40 -38.68
C LYS A 323 58.80 -23.36 -39.27
N VAL A 324 58.68 -24.67 -38.99
CA VAL A 324 59.60 -25.68 -39.55
C VAL A 324 59.53 -25.65 -41.08
N ASP A 325 58.33 -25.61 -41.65
CA ASP A 325 58.15 -25.55 -43.11
C ASP A 325 58.81 -24.29 -43.73
N ILE A 326 58.73 -23.14 -43.05
CA ILE A 326 59.39 -21.91 -43.51
C ILE A 326 60.91 -22.00 -43.38
N ASP A 327 61.42 -22.49 -42.24
CA ASP A 327 62.86 -22.63 -41.97
C ASP A 327 63.55 -23.61 -42.95
N GLU A 328 62.82 -24.58 -43.51
CA GLU A 328 63.34 -25.51 -44.55
C GLU A 328 63.56 -24.85 -45.92
N VAL A 329 62.81 -23.81 -46.25
CA VAL A 329 62.82 -23.18 -47.58
C VAL A 329 63.40 -21.76 -47.61
N TYR A 330 63.70 -21.20 -46.44
CA TYR A 330 64.20 -19.83 -46.31
C TYR A 330 65.28 -19.76 -45.23
N ASP A 331 66.53 -19.55 -45.66
CA ASP A 331 67.64 -19.21 -44.78
C ASP A 331 67.81 -17.67 -44.73
N PRO A 332 67.56 -17.02 -43.58
CA PRO A 332 67.74 -15.58 -43.44
C PRO A 332 69.22 -15.14 -43.54
N THR A 333 70.19 -16.05 -43.63
CA THR A 333 71.62 -15.76 -43.83
C THR A 333 72.07 -15.78 -45.30
N ASP A 334 71.21 -16.21 -46.23
CA ASP A 334 71.48 -16.28 -47.68
C ASP A 334 71.13 -14.98 -48.44
N GLY A 335 70.89 -13.86 -47.73
CA GLY A 335 70.54 -12.54 -48.28
C GLY A 335 71.56 -11.45 -47.97
#